data_AF-J9G9N9-F1
#
_entry.id   AF-J9G9N9-F1
#
_cell.length_a   1.000
_cell.length_b   1.000
_cell.length_c   1.000
_cell.angle_alpha   90.00
_cell.angle_beta   90.00
_cell.angle_gamma   90.00
#
_symmetry.space_group_name_H-M   'P 1'
#
loop_
_entity.id
_entity.type
_entity.pdbx_description
1 polymer ?
#
loop_
_entity_poly.entity_id
_entity_poly.type
_entity_poly.pdbx_seq_one_letter_code
_entity_poly.pdbx_strand_id
1 'polypeptide(L)'
;MEISNKEQHRAHRYLESKGIDLTEITAFSFMQRYIVEPKKHDRSNQYGPGLLTLQLKSDEKRTYILHMRNHPTSIIRTLVAANIPFSNLHRPTRTEAPQPTCRYHRTSLYMIWFFALFLTCLIFGFHFTAQTTMPYHLMISLPFFAGSIYALYLLQTRFCHLRLDNNALTIFSAGRSIHYPYTQILKVNFDFAREPNATHVMELLDTDYRYRLFYIGRTPRKSLNEITKRLQQAGIDATCSLNDEKKHYNDVYHVQ
;
A
#
# COMPACT_ATOMS: atom_id res chain seq x y z
N MET A 1 -24.20 0.36 6.39
CA MET A 1 -23.19 -0.48 5.72
C MET A 1 -23.38 -1.89 6.22
N GLU A 2 -23.67 -2.85 5.33
CA GLU A 2 -23.79 -4.26 5.73
C GLU A 2 -22.39 -4.89 5.87
N ILE A 3 -22.13 -5.53 7.01
CA ILE A 3 -20.89 -6.24 7.30
C ILE A 3 -21.21 -7.73 7.41
N SER A 4 -20.35 -8.56 6.84
CA SER A 4 -20.47 -10.01 7.01
C SER A 4 -20.04 -10.43 8.41
N ASN A 5 -20.75 -11.39 9.02
CA ASN A 5 -20.35 -12.03 10.29
C ASN A 5 -18.88 -12.46 10.31
N LYS A 6 -18.34 -12.87 9.15
CA LYS A 6 -16.93 -13.25 9.01
C LYS A 6 -15.97 -12.06 9.17
N GLU A 7 -16.32 -10.89 8.65
CA GLU A 7 -15.51 -9.67 8.79
C GLU A 7 -15.52 -9.19 10.24
N GLN A 8 -16.70 -9.18 10.88
CA GLN A 8 -16.85 -8.82 12.28
C GLN A 8 -16.03 -9.75 13.18
N HIS A 9 -16.16 -11.08 13.00
CA HIS A 9 -15.41 -12.05 13.81
C HIS A 9 -13.88 -11.89 13.66
N ARG A 10 -13.38 -11.56 12.47
CA ARG A 10 -11.95 -11.27 12.25
C ARG A 10 -11.49 -10.02 12.99
N ALA A 11 -12.30 -8.97 12.97
CA ALA A 11 -11.99 -7.73 13.67
C ALA A 11 -11.96 -7.92 15.19
N HIS A 12 -12.97 -8.59 15.76
CA HIS A 12 -13.00 -8.90 17.20
C HIS A 12 -11.78 -9.72 17.63
N ARG A 13 -11.47 -10.81 16.90
CA ARG A 13 -10.29 -11.63 17.20
C ARG A 13 -9.00 -10.81 17.20
N TYR A 14 -8.86 -9.85 16.28
CA TYR A 14 -7.69 -8.98 16.25
C TYR A 14 -7.63 -8.06 17.46
N LEU A 15 -8.74 -7.39 17.81
CA LEU A 15 -8.82 -6.48 18.95
C LEU A 15 -8.62 -7.21 20.29
N GLU A 16 -9.24 -8.38 20.47
CA GLU A 16 -9.06 -9.25 21.64
C GLU A 16 -7.60 -9.69 21.79
N SER A 17 -6.92 -10.04 20.69
CA SER A 17 -5.48 -10.39 20.73
C SER A 17 -4.59 -9.22 21.16
N LYS A 18 -5.12 -7.99 21.14
CA LYS A 18 -4.47 -6.76 21.62
C LYS A 18 -5.00 -6.30 22.98
N GLY A 19 -5.91 -7.05 23.58
CA GLY A 19 -6.53 -6.71 24.87
C GLY A 19 -7.33 -5.42 24.81
N ILE A 20 -8.00 -5.14 23.69
CA ILE A 20 -8.87 -3.97 23.52
C ILE A 20 -10.28 -4.45 23.27
N ASP A 21 -11.23 -3.94 24.05
CA ASP A 21 -12.64 -4.09 23.74
C ASP A 21 -13.12 -2.96 22.82
N LEU A 22 -14.05 -3.29 21.92
CA LEU A 22 -14.62 -2.35 20.96
C LEU A 22 -15.32 -1.17 21.67
N THR A 23 -15.91 -1.43 22.83
CA THR A 23 -16.62 -0.42 23.62
C THR A 23 -15.70 0.61 24.29
N GLU A 24 -14.41 0.32 24.40
CA GLU A 24 -13.40 1.21 25.00
C GLU A 24 -12.87 2.24 24.00
N ILE A 25 -13.13 2.05 22.71
CA ILE A 25 -12.61 2.89 21.64
C ILE A 25 -13.53 4.11 21.45
N THR A 26 -12.98 5.31 21.62
CA THR A 26 -13.71 6.58 21.42
C THR A 26 -13.57 7.11 20.00
N ALA A 27 -12.43 6.88 19.36
CA ALA A 27 -12.16 7.27 17.98
C ALA A 27 -11.02 6.43 17.40
N PHE A 28 -10.90 6.40 16.08
CA PHE A 28 -9.73 5.81 15.42
C PHE A 28 -9.17 6.72 14.32
N SER A 29 -7.88 6.55 14.04
CA SER A 29 -7.18 7.15 12.91
C SER A 29 -6.53 6.05 12.09
N PHE A 30 -6.53 6.17 10.77
CA PHE A 30 -5.99 5.15 9.86
C PHE A 30 -5.31 5.82 8.67
N MET A 31 -4.26 5.19 8.12
CA MET A 31 -3.42 5.75 7.05
C MET A 31 -2.85 7.13 7.43
N GLN A 32 -2.45 7.28 8.69
CA GLN A 32 -1.79 8.47 9.19
C GLN A 32 -0.47 8.08 9.79
N ARG A 33 0.56 8.87 9.48
CA ARG A 33 1.83 8.79 10.18
C ARG A 33 1.59 9.10 11.65
N TYR A 34 1.95 8.17 12.52
CA TYR A 34 1.96 8.44 13.95
C TYR A 34 3.12 9.37 14.25
N ILE A 35 2.87 10.60 14.76
CA ILE A 35 3.71 11.42 15.66
C ILE A 35 2.99 12.77 15.98
N VAL A 36 3.16 13.28 17.21
CA VAL A 36 2.89 14.68 17.62
C VAL A 36 4.20 15.50 17.57
N GLU A 37 4.70 15.86 16.38
CA GLU A 37 6.03 16.49 16.12
C GLU A 37 7.29 15.64 16.45
N PRO A 38 8.02 15.11 15.44
CA PRO A 38 9.20 14.31 15.71
C PRO A 38 10.42 15.19 15.94
N LYS A 39 11.14 14.98 17.05
CA LYS A 39 12.57 15.29 17.06
C LYS A 39 13.26 14.45 15.98
N LYS A 40 14.15 15.07 15.19
CA LYS A 40 14.99 14.35 14.23
C LYS A 40 15.65 13.17 14.98
N HIS A 41 15.60 11.96 14.41
CA HIS A 41 16.23 10.72 14.95
C HIS A 41 15.51 9.92 16.06
N ASP A 42 14.25 10.19 16.42
CA ASP A 42 13.57 9.33 17.42
C ASP A 42 13.19 7.94 16.86
N ARG A 43 13.58 6.88 17.58
CA ARG A 43 13.27 5.47 17.27
C ARG A 43 11.80 5.12 17.52
N SER A 44 11.06 5.96 18.25
CA SER A 44 9.63 5.81 18.51
C SER A 44 8.73 6.09 17.28
N ASN A 45 9.29 6.72 16.22
CA ASN A 45 8.56 7.03 14.99
C ASN A 45 8.11 5.75 14.27
N GLN A 46 6.79 5.55 14.22
CA GLN A 46 6.18 4.48 13.45
C GLN A 46 5.66 5.04 12.11
N TYR A 47 6.11 4.44 11.01
CA TYR A 47 5.79 4.84 9.65
C TYR A 47 5.55 3.59 8.77
N GLY A 48 5.17 3.81 7.53
CA GLY A 48 4.83 2.76 6.58
C GLY A 48 3.34 2.36 6.62
N PRO A 49 2.94 1.42 5.77
CA PRO A 49 1.53 1.17 5.51
C PRO A 49 0.82 0.47 6.67
N GLY A 50 -0.48 0.70 6.73
CA GLY A 50 -1.44 0.05 7.61
C GLY A 50 -1.44 0.58 9.05
N LEU A 51 -1.01 1.81 9.29
CA LEU A 51 -1.03 2.38 10.64
C LEU A 51 -2.46 2.67 11.08
N LEU A 52 -2.86 2.02 12.18
CA LEU A 52 -4.12 2.22 12.90
C LEU A 52 -3.80 2.77 14.29
N THR A 53 -4.28 3.98 14.59
CA THR A 53 -4.23 4.54 15.94
C THR A 53 -5.63 4.51 16.54
N LEU A 54 -5.76 3.91 17.73
CA LEU A 54 -6.99 3.85 18.50
C LEU A 54 -6.90 4.85 19.65
N GLN A 55 -7.93 5.66 19.81
CA GLN A 55 -8.12 6.52 20.97
C GLN A 55 -9.05 5.79 21.93
N LEU A 56 -8.61 5.60 23.16
CA LEU A 56 -9.36 4.88 24.19
C LEU A 56 -10.08 5.87 25.11
N LYS A 57 -11.11 5.40 25.82
CA LYS A 57 -11.82 6.18 26.87
C LYS A 57 -10.89 6.65 27.99
N SER A 58 -9.77 5.98 28.20
CA SER A 58 -8.72 6.37 29.15
C SER A 58 -7.86 7.56 28.69
N ASP A 59 -8.19 8.18 27.55
CA ASP A 59 -7.38 9.20 26.85
C ASP A 59 -6.00 8.69 26.37
N GLU A 60 -5.79 7.37 26.45
CA GLU A 60 -4.59 6.71 25.92
C GLU A 60 -4.72 6.51 24.40
N LYS A 61 -3.66 6.81 23.65
CA LYS A 61 -3.56 6.54 22.21
C LYS A 61 -2.68 5.33 21.96
N ARG A 62 -3.24 4.27 21.37
CA ARG A 62 -2.50 3.06 21.00
C ARG A 62 -2.38 2.92 19.50
N THR A 63 -1.16 2.79 19.00
CA THR A 63 -0.89 2.64 17.56
C THR A 63 -0.46 1.23 17.23
N TYR A 64 -1.09 0.67 16.20
CA TYR A 64 -0.88 -0.67 15.70
C TYR A 64 -0.57 -0.66 14.22
N ILE A 65 0.28 -1.60 13.82
CA ILE A 65 0.58 -1.88 12.43
C ILE A 65 -0.33 -3.01 11.94
N LEU A 66 -1.22 -2.69 11.00
CA LEU A 66 -2.08 -3.65 10.32
C LEU A 66 -1.38 -4.20 9.07
N HIS A 67 -0.89 -5.44 9.18
CA HIS A 67 -0.44 -6.19 8.02
C HIS A 67 -1.64 -6.64 7.17
N MET A 68 -1.45 -6.86 5.86
CA MET A 68 -2.48 -7.44 4.98
C MET A 68 -3.08 -8.75 5.53
N ARG A 69 -2.26 -9.55 6.23
CA ARG A 69 -2.67 -10.79 6.89
C ARG A 69 -3.72 -10.59 7.99
N ASN A 70 -3.76 -9.41 8.60
CA ASN A 70 -4.69 -9.06 9.67
C ASN A 70 -6.04 -8.56 9.13
N HIS A 71 -6.25 -8.58 7.81
CA HIS A 71 -7.47 -8.11 7.17
C HIS A 71 -7.90 -6.69 7.60
N PRO A 72 -7.05 -5.67 7.37
CA PRO A 72 -7.33 -4.26 7.69
C PRO A 72 -8.73 -3.77 7.26
N THR A 73 -9.21 -4.15 6.07
CA THR A 73 -10.58 -3.86 5.61
C THR A 73 -11.65 -4.31 6.61
N SER A 74 -11.52 -5.53 7.15
CA SER A 74 -12.48 -6.07 8.10
C SER A 74 -12.48 -5.30 9.42
N ILE A 75 -11.30 -4.88 9.89
CA ILE A 75 -11.16 -4.06 11.11
C ILE A 75 -11.79 -2.69 10.90
N ILE A 76 -11.41 -1.97 9.84
CA ILE A 76 -11.90 -0.60 9.57
C ILE A 76 -13.41 -0.60 9.38
N ARG A 77 -13.94 -1.53 8.59
CA ARG A 77 -15.39 -1.63 8.37
C ARG A 77 -16.12 -1.89 9.68
N THR A 78 -15.61 -2.79 10.53
CA THR A 78 -16.22 -3.08 11.83
C THR A 78 -16.21 -1.86 12.76
N LEU A 79 -15.10 -1.11 12.82
CA LEU A 79 -15.03 0.14 13.60
C LEU A 79 -16.05 1.18 13.11
N VAL A 80 -16.18 1.33 11.79
CA VAL A 80 -17.14 2.27 11.19
C VAL A 80 -18.60 1.84 11.45
N ALA A 81 -18.93 0.55 11.34
CA ALA A 81 -20.29 0.08 11.64
C ALA A 81 -20.64 0.13 13.12
N ALA A 82 -19.63 0.08 14.00
CA ALA A 82 -19.80 0.35 15.43
C ALA A 82 -20.01 1.86 15.73
N ASN A 83 -20.11 2.70 14.70
CA ASN A 83 -20.23 4.16 14.79
C ASN A 83 -19.06 4.83 15.53
N ILE A 84 -17.88 4.22 15.51
CA ILE A 84 -16.68 4.84 16.06
C ILE A 84 -16.19 5.91 15.06
N PRO A 85 -15.96 7.16 15.49
CA PRO A 85 -15.59 8.24 14.61
C PRO A 85 -14.20 8.03 14.00
N PHE A 86 -14.13 8.27 12.69
CA PHE A 86 -12.89 8.23 11.91
C PHE A 86 -12.22 9.61 11.93
N SER A 87 -11.39 9.84 12.94
CA SER A 87 -10.86 11.14 13.35
C SER A 87 -10.05 11.91 12.28
N ASN A 88 -9.31 11.22 11.42
CA ASN A 88 -8.37 11.85 10.48
C ASN A 88 -8.87 11.85 9.03
N LEU A 89 -10.17 11.63 8.82
CA LEU A 89 -10.78 11.69 7.50
C LEU A 89 -11.19 13.13 7.18
N HIS A 90 -10.50 13.74 6.22
CA HIS A 90 -10.82 15.09 5.74
C HIS A 90 -11.56 14.98 4.40
N ARG A 91 -12.47 15.90 4.09
CA ARG A 91 -13.14 15.94 2.78
C ARG A 91 -12.80 17.26 2.09
N PRO A 92 -11.72 17.31 1.30
CA PRO A 92 -11.39 18.52 0.56
C PRO A 92 -12.50 18.86 -0.43
N THR A 93 -12.77 20.15 -0.62
CA THR A 93 -13.69 20.59 -1.67
C THR A 93 -13.02 20.44 -3.03
N ARG A 94 -13.71 19.76 -3.96
CA ARG A 94 -13.24 19.62 -5.34
C ARG A 94 -13.14 21.00 -6.00
N THR A 95 -11.98 21.29 -6.56
CA THR A 95 -11.78 22.45 -7.44
C THR A 95 -12.26 22.08 -8.85
N GLU A 96 -13.11 22.91 -9.46
CA GLU A 96 -13.74 22.61 -10.76
C GLU A 96 -12.81 22.75 -11.97
N ALA A 97 -11.60 23.27 -11.79
CA ALA A 97 -10.65 23.46 -12.87
C ALA A 97 -10.21 22.12 -13.47
N PRO A 98 -10.36 21.90 -14.79
CA PRO A 98 -9.89 20.69 -15.44
C PRO A 98 -8.37 20.59 -15.33
N GLN A 99 -7.88 19.43 -14.90
CA GLN A 99 -6.46 19.19 -14.71
C GLN A 99 -5.88 18.39 -15.89
N PRO A 100 -4.64 18.69 -16.32
CA PRO A 100 -4.03 17.93 -17.40
C PRO A 100 -3.83 16.48 -16.97
N THR A 101 -4.12 15.57 -17.89
CA THR A 101 -3.80 14.15 -17.71
C THR A 101 -2.30 13.97 -17.56
N CYS A 102 -1.85 13.37 -16.45
CA CYS A 102 -0.42 13.17 -16.19
C CYS A 102 -0.13 11.72 -15.84
N ARG A 103 0.88 11.16 -16.52
CA ARG A 103 1.38 9.81 -16.30
C ARG A 103 2.71 9.88 -15.56
N TYR A 104 2.74 9.35 -14.35
CA TYR A 104 3.90 9.38 -13.47
C TYR A 104 4.64 8.05 -13.56
N HIS A 105 5.63 7.98 -14.45
CA HIS A 105 6.39 6.77 -14.71
C HIS A 105 7.90 7.04 -14.80
N ARG A 106 8.68 6.23 -14.09
CA ARG A 106 10.13 6.11 -14.18
C ARG A 106 10.54 4.71 -14.65
N THR A 107 11.48 4.65 -15.59
CA THR A 107 12.15 3.41 -16.00
C THR A 107 12.96 2.82 -14.84
N SER A 108 12.74 1.54 -14.54
CA SER A 108 13.42 0.86 -13.43
C SER A 108 14.36 -0.21 -13.96
N LEU A 109 15.65 -0.09 -13.64
CA LEU A 109 16.65 -1.10 -13.99
C LEU A 109 16.30 -2.47 -13.39
N TYR A 110 15.73 -2.50 -12.18
CA TYR A 110 15.27 -3.74 -11.56
C TYR A 110 14.20 -4.45 -12.39
N MET A 111 13.32 -3.73 -13.07
CA MET A 111 12.31 -4.34 -13.94
C MET A 111 12.97 -5.08 -15.10
N ILE A 112 14.03 -4.51 -15.67
CA ILE A 112 14.83 -5.16 -16.73
C ILE A 112 15.48 -6.43 -16.17
N TRP A 113 16.09 -6.36 -14.99
CA TRP A 113 16.69 -7.54 -14.35
C TRP A 113 15.68 -8.64 -14.03
N PHE A 114 14.51 -8.31 -13.48
CA PHE A 114 13.46 -9.30 -13.21
C PHE A 114 12.88 -9.87 -14.49
N PHE A 115 12.77 -9.08 -15.56
CA PHE A 115 12.32 -9.57 -16.86
C PHE A 115 13.34 -10.51 -17.52
N ALA A 116 14.63 -10.16 -17.46
CA ALA A 116 15.70 -11.04 -17.91
C ALA A 116 15.74 -12.33 -17.09
N LEU A 117 15.65 -12.25 -15.76
CA LEU A 117 15.59 -13.42 -14.88
C LEU A 117 14.39 -14.31 -15.20
N PHE A 118 13.21 -13.71 -15.42
CA PHE A 118 12.02 -14.44 -15.87
C PHE A 118 12.29 -15.23 -17.14
N LEU A 119 12.84 -14.59 -18.16
CA LEU A 119 13.13 -15.22 -19.46
C LEU A 119 14.19 -16.32 -19.33
N THR A 120 15.27 -16.07 -18.59
CA THR A 120 16.33 -17.05 -18.35
C THR A 120 15.80 -18.28 -17.62
N CYS A 121 15.04 -18.09 -16.54
CA CYS A 121 14.41 -19.21 -15.82
C CYS A 121 13.44 -19.98 -16.73
N LEU A 122 12.66 -19.28 -17.56
CA LEU A 122 11.74 -19.93 -18.48
C LEU A 122 12.46 -20.76 -19.54
N ILE A 123 13.53 -20.21 -20.15
CA ILE A 123 14.36 -20.90 -21.13
C ILE A 123 15.01 -22.15 -20.53
N PHE A 124 15.62 -22.03 -19.34
CA PHE A 124 16.20 -23.19 -18.67
C PHE A 124 15.15 -24.24 -18.31
N GLY A 125 13.98 -23.82 -17.82
CA GLY A 125 12.85 -24.72 -17.55
C GLY A 125 12.51 -25.56 -18.77
N PHE A 126 12.25 -24.93 -19.92
CA PHE A 126 11.96 -25.64 -21.17
C PHE A 126 13.13 -26.46 -21.69
N HIS A 127 14.36 -25.96 -21.60
CA HIS A 127 15.55 -26.67 -22.05
C HIS A 127 15.73 -27.99 -21.29
N PHE A 128 15.61 -27.98 -19.96
CA PHE A 128 15.69 -29.20 -19.16
C PHE A 128 14.50 -30.13 -19.42
N THR A 129 13.29 -29.60 -19.61
CA THR A 129 12.12 -30.43 -19.98
C THR A 129 12.25 -31.04 -21.37
N ALA A 130 12.92 -30.40 -22.32
CA ALA A 130 13.13 -30.95 -23.67
C ALA A 130 14.14 -32.12 -23.68
N GLN A 131 15.04 -32.19 -22.69
CA GLN A 131 16.06 -33.23 -22.55
C GLN A 131 15.56 -34.45 -21.75
N THR A 132 14.29 -34.83 -21.86
CA THR A 132 13.60 -35.91 -21.08
C THR A 132 14.15 -37.33 -21.24
N THR A 133 15.41 -37.50 -21.60
CA THR A 133 16.13 -38.78 -21.60
C THR A 133 16.19 -39.39 -20.20
N MET A 134 16.15 -38.57 -19.14
CA MET A 134 16.25 -39.01 -17.74
C MET A 134 15.23 -38.30 -16.84
N PRO A 135 14.63 -39.00 -15.85
CA PRO A 135 13.57 -38.47 -15.01
C PRO A 135 14.01 -37.31 -14.10
N TYR A 136 15.31 -37.21 -13.78
CA TYR A 136 15.82 -36.11 -12.94
C TYR A 136 15.75 -34.74 -13.65
N HIS A 137 15.71 -34.69 -14.99
CA HIS A 137 15.57 -33.42 -15.72
C HIS A 137 14.22 -32.74 -15.44
N LEU A 138 13.16 -33.51 -15.21
CA LEU A 138 11.87 -32.97 -14.77
C LEU A 138 11.99 -32.34 -13.38
N MET A 139 12.67 -33.00 -12.45
CA MET A 139 12.89 -32.46 -11.10
C MET A 139 13.70 -31.15 -11.12
N ILE A 140 14.68 -31.05 -12.01
CA ILE A 140 15.48 -29.82 -12.19
C ILE A 140 14.66 -28.71 -12.87
N SER A 141 13.75 -29.04 -13.79
CA SER A 141 12.93 -28.02 -14.48
C SER A 141 11.93 -27.31 -13.56
N LEU A 142 11.43 -28.00 -12.53
CA LEU A 142 10.42 -27.47 -11.60
C LEU A 142 10.84 -26.17 -10.88
N PRO A 143 12.02 -26.07 -10.23
CA PRO A 143 12.46 -24.83 -9.61
C PRO A 143 12.65 -23.69 -10.62
N PHE A 144 13.02 -23.98 -11.87
CA PHE A 144 13.12 -22.96 -12.92
C PHE A 144 11.75 -22.41 -13.31
N PHE A 145 10.72 -23.25 -13.45
CA PHE A 145 9.35 -22.78 -13.67
C PHE A 145 8.79 -22.04 -12.46
N ALA A 146 9.06 -22.50 -11.23
CA ALA A 146 8.68 -21.79 -10.03
C ALA A 146 9.36 -20.40 -9.96
N GLY A 147 10.64 -20.34 -10.31
CA GLY A 147 11.41 -19.10 -10.39
C GLY A 147 10.87 -18.13 -11.44
N SER A 148 10.47 -18.61 -12.61
CA SER A 148 9.86 -17.77 -13.65
C SER A 148 8.50 -17.22 -13.20
N ILE A 149 7.64 -18.04 -12.62
CA ILE A 149 6.35 -17.59 -12.05
C ILE A 149 6.58 -16.56 -10.94
N TYR A 150 7.56 -16.78 -10.07
CA TYR A 150 7.91 -15.84 -9.00
C TYR A 150 8.43 -14.50 -9.54
N ALA A 151 9.32 -14.51 -10.54
CA ALA A 151 9.81 -13.30 -11.19
C ALA A 151 8.66 -12.52 -11.87
N LEU A 152 7.75 -13.22 -12.53
CA LEU A 152 6.54 -12.63 -13.11
C LEU A 152 5.65 -12.00 -12.04
N TYR A 153 5.43 -12.68 -10.91
CA TYR A 153 4.68 -12.13 -9.77
C TYR A 153 5.31 -10.84 -9.22
N LEU A 154 6.64 -10.78 -9.08
CA LEU A 154 7.33 -9.57 -8.65
C LEU A 154 7.18 -8.42 -9.66
N LEU A 155 7.23 -8.72 -10.97
CA LEU A 155 6.99 -7.74 -12.03
C LEU A 155 5.59 -7.12 -11.94
N GLN A 156 4.58 -7.94 -11.67
CA GLN A 156 3.19 -7.48 -11.53
C GLN A 156 2.96 -6.67 -10.26
N THR A 157 3.50 -7.12 -9.12
CA THR A 157 3.13 -6.54 -7.82
C THR A 157 3.96 -5.33 -7.43
N ARG A 158 5.25 -5.25 -7.80
CA ARG A 158 6.19 -4.22 -7.28
C ARG A 158 6.38 -3.01 -8.16
N PHE A 159 6.10 -3.15 -9.46
CA PHE A 159 6.40 -2.14 -10.45
C PHE A 159 5.12 -1.46 -10.96
N CYS A 160 4.32 -0.95 -10.03
CA CYS A 160 3.15 -0.16 -10.40
C CYS A 160 3.53 1.31 -10.65
N HIS A 161 2.84 1.95 -11.60
CA HIS A 161 2.91 3.39 -11.85
C HIS A 161 1.52 4.00 -11.90
N LEU A 162 1.45 5.33 -11.71
CA LEU A 162 0.18 6.05 -11.60
C LEU A 162 -0.08 6.91 -12.83
N ARG A 163 -1.35 7.07 -13.15
CA ARG A 163 -1.87 8.07 -14.08
C ARG A 163 -3.04 8.76 -13.42
N LEU A 164 -2.99 10.08 -13.39
CA LEU A 164 -4.08 10.91 -12.90
C LEU A 164 -4.78 11.51 -14.12
N ASP A 165 -6.06 11.23 -14.25
CA ASP A 165 -6.97 11.84 -15.22
C ASP A 165 -7.87 12.87 -14.50
N ASN A 166 -8.77 13.52 -15.23
CA ASN A 166 -9.69 14.52 -14.65
C ASN A 166 -10.63 13.96 -13.58
N ASN A 167 -11.04 12.70 -13.73
CA ASN A 167 -12.09 12.08 -12.92
C ASN A 167 -11.66 10.77 -12.25
N ALA A 168 -10.42 10.32 -12.47
CA ALA A 168 -10.01 9.01 -12.04
C ALA A 168 -8.50 8.87 -11.81
N LEU A 169 -8.16 8.00 -10.87
CA LEU A 169 -6.82 7.50 -10.63
C LEU A 169 -6.68 6.13 -11.29
N THR A 170 -5.76 6.01 -12.25
CA THR A 170 -5.45 4.73 -12.87
C THR A 170 -4.10 4.22 -12.37
N ILE A 171 -4.11 2.98 -11.87
CA ILE A 171 -2.91 2.26 -11.43
C ILE A 171 -2.56 1.25 -12.50
N PHE A 172 -1.35 1.34 -13.04
CA PHE A 172 -0.84 0.42 -14.05
C PHE A 172 0.19 -0.51 -13.41
N SER A 173 -0.04 -1.81 -13.54
CA SER A 173 0.91 -2.88 -13.21
C SER A 173 1.32 -3.62 -14.49
N ALA A 174 2.30 -4.53 -14.40
CA ALA A 174 2.54 -5.46 -15.50
C ALA A 174 1.27 -6.31 -15.72
N GLY A 175 0.70 -6.29 -16.92
CA GLY A 175 -0.47 -7.10 -17.29
C GLY A 175 -1.83 -6.68 -16.74
N ARG A 176 -1.94 -5.56 -16.00
CA ARG A 176 -3.24 -5.07 -15.49
C ARG A 176 -3.26 -3.55 -15.35
N SER A 177 -4.40 -2.95 -15.68
CA SER A 177 -4.75 -1.57 -15.34
C SER A 177 -5.96 -1.56 -14.43
N ILE A 178 -5.86 -0.88 -13.29
CA ILE A 178 -6.96 -0.73 -12.33
C ILE A 178 -7.39 0.73 -12.35
N HIS A 179 -8.64 0.97 -12.67
CA HIS A 179 -9.23 2.29 -12.76
C HIS A 179 -10.08 2.57 -11.53
N TYR A 180 -9.77 3.65 -10.80
CA TYR A 180 -10.56 4.13 -9.67
C TYR A 180 -11.14 5.50 -10.00
N PRO A 181 -12.46 5.59 -10.23
CA PRO A 181 -13.15 6.87 -10.26
C PRO A 181 -12.92 7.61 -8.94
N TYR A 182 -12.69 8.92 -8.99
CA TYR A 182 -12.48 9.74 -7.79
C TYR A 182 -13.69 9.69 -6.84
N THR A 183 -14.89 9.46 -7.36
CA THR A 183 -16.12 9.27 -6.56
C THR A 183 -16.11 8.02 -5.68
N GLN A 184 -15.25 7.04 -5.97
CA GLN A 184 -15.11 5.80 -5.21
C GLN A 184 -13.89 5.82 -4.28
N ILE A 185 -13.09 6.88 -4.30
CA ILE A 185 -11.89 6.99 -3.45
C ILE A 185 -12.24 7.85 -2.25
N LEU A 186 -12.03 7.31 -1.06
CA LEU A 186 -12.25 8.02 0.19
C LEU A 186 -10.96 8.70 0.66
N LYS A 187 -9.86 7.94 0.72
CA LYS A 187 -8.57 8.39 1.26
C LYS A 187 -7.40 7.72 0.53
N VAL A 188 -6.33 8.46 0.31
CA VAL A 188 -5.06 7.97 -0.26
C VAL A 188 -3.89 8.42 0.61
N ASN A 189 -2.96 7.53 0.91
CA ASN A 189 -1.72 7.90 1.59
C ASN A 189 -0.52 7.32 0.84
N PHE A 190 0.52 8.14 0.67
CA PHE A 190 1.82 7.68 0.18
C PHE A 190 2.78 7.58 1.36
N ASP A 191 3.40 6.41 1.53
CA ASP A 191 4.34 6.18 2.63
C ASP A 191 5.49 5.27 2.18
N PHE A 192 6.49 5.12 3.04
CA PHE A 192 7.61 4.21 2.84
C PHE A 192 7.12 2.77 2.82
N ALA A 193 7.66 1.98 1.91
CA ALA A 193 7.47 0.54 1.98
C ALA A 193 8.29 0.00 3.15
N ARG A 194 7.69 -0.89 3.96
CA ARG A 194 8.42 -1.56 5.05
C ARG A 194 9.44 -2.58 4.54
N GLU A 195 9.22 -3.11 3.33
CA GLU A 195 10.14 -4.04 2.69
C GLU A 195 11.41 -3.31 2.23
N PRO A 196 12.61 -3.81 2.55
CA PRO A 196 13.88 -3.13 2.23
C PRO A 196 14.07 -2.91 0.72
N ASN A 197 13.50 -3.80 -0.09
CA ASN A 197 13.62 -3.78 -1.55
C ASN A 197 12.57 -2.89 -2.23
N ALA A 198 11.69 -2.26 -1.46
CA ALA A 198 10.69 -1.32 -1.96
C ALA A 198 10.92 0.05 -1.32
N THR A 199 10.74 1.10 -2.10
CA THR A 199 10.98 2.48 -1.63
C THR A 199 9.73 3.10 -1.03
N HIS A 200 8.58 2.92 -1.69
CA HIS A 200 7.35 3.59 -1.31
C HIS A 200 6.12 2.82 -1.81
N VAL A 201 5.00 3.05 -1.15
CA VAL A 201 3.71 2.42 -1.37
C VAL A 201 2.62 3.47 -1.46
N MET A 202 1.49 3.09 -2.05
CA MET A 202 0.25 3.83 -2.01
C MET A 202 -0.80 2.99 -1.30
N GLU A 203 -1.32 3.56 -0.23
CA GLU A 203 -2.47 3.09 0.50
C GLU A 203 -3.72 3.76 -0.08
N LEU A 204 -4.75 2.97 -0.38
CA LEU A 204 -6.02 3.46 -0.89
C LEU A 204 -7.16 2.88 -0.06
N LEU A 205 -8.04 3.75 0.41
CA LEU A 205 -9.29 3.40 1.05
C LEU A 205 -10.43 3.87 0.14
N ASP A 206 -11.29 2.94 -0.26
CA ASP A 206 -12.48 3.27 -1.04
C ASP A 206 -13.64 3.74 -0.15
N THR A 207 -14.72 4.20 -0.78
CA THR A 207 -15.94 4.66 -0.09
C THR A 207 -16.65 3.57 0.69
N ASP A 208 -16.39 2.29 0.38
CA ASP A 208 -16.89 1.13 1.12
C ASP A 208 -15.94 0.71 2.27
N TYR A 209 -14.94 1.55 2.56
CA TYR A 209 -13.89 1.32 3.56
C TYR A 209 -13.06 0.06 3.30
N ARG A 210 -12.91 -0.35 2.05
CA ARG A 210 -11.99 -1.41 1.65
C ARG A 210 -10.62 -0.83 1.42
N TYR A 211 -9.68 -1.34 2.20
CA TYR A 211 -8.30 -0.93 2.15
C TYR A 211 -7.52 -1.77 1.14
N ARG A 212 -6.70 -1.10 0.34
CA ARG A 212 -5.83 -1.68 -0.68
C ARG A 212 -4.46 -1.06 -0.58
N LEU A 213 -3.44 -1.90 -0.75
CA LEU A 213 -2.04 -1.50 -0.74
C LEU A 213 -1.41 -1.78 -2.10
N PHE A 214 -0.76 -0.76 -2.67
CA PHE A 214 -0.08 -0.85 -3.95
C PHE A 214 1.39 -0.49 -3.81
N TYR A 215 2.28 -1.32 -4.35
CA TYR A 215 3.70 -1.01 -4.44
C TYR A 215 3.96 -0.24 -5.73
N ILE A 216 4.15 1.06 -5.59
CA ILE A 216 4.23 2.01 -6.71
C ILE A 216 5.69 2.30 -7.10
N GLY A 217 6.54 1.27 -7.17
CA GLY A 217 7.99 1.42 -7.37
C GLY A 217 8.42 2.09 -8.68
N ARG A 218 7.51 2.28 -9.65
CA ARG A 218 7.77 3.04 -10.89
C ARG A 218 7.31 4.49 -10.83
N THR A 219 6.67 4.92 -9.75
CA THR A 219 6.29 6.33 -9.58
C THR A 219 7.49 7.11 -9.06
N PRO A 220 7.86 8.25 -9.66
CA PRO A 220 8.97 9.06 -9.15
C PRO A 220 8.64 9.62 -7.77
N ARG A 221 9.51 9.40 -6.77
CA ARG A 221 9.30 9.90 -5.39
C ARG A 221 9.07 11.43 -5.36
N LYS A 222 9.84 12.17 -6.14
CA LYS A 222 9.76 13.64 -6.25
C LYS A 222 8.38 14.13 -6.73
N SER A 223 7.64 13.29 -7.45
CA SER A 223 6.31 13.63 -7.96
C SER A 223 5.19 13.33 -6.96
N LEU A 224 5.45 12.62 -5.85
CA LEU A 224 4.38 12.20 -4.93
C LEU A 224 3.71 13.39 -4.23
N ASN A 225 4.47 14.42 -3.85
CA ASN A 225 3.90 15.65 -3.29
C ASN A 225 2.99 16.39 -4.30
N GLU A 226 3.37 16.38 -5.58
CA GLU A 226 2.53 16.94 -6.65
C GLU A 226 1.25 16.11 -6.84
N ILE A 227 1.37 14.79 -6.90
CA ILE A 227 0.25 13.85 -7.01
C ILE A 227 -0.73 14.03 -5.85
N THR A 228 -0.24 14.15 -4.62
CA THR A 228 -1.05 14.42 -3.43
C THR A 228 -1.85 15.71 -3.57
N LYS A 229 -1.21 16.81 -3.98
CA LYS A 229 -1.90 18.09 -4.18
C LYS A 229 -3.00 17.99 -5.24
N ARG A 230 -2.75 17.27 -6.33
CA ARG A 230 -3.76 17.05 -7.37
C ARG A 230 -4.95 16.23 -6.88
N LEU A 231 -4.70 15.16 -6.12
CA LEU A 231 -5.77 14.36 -5.52
C LEU A 231 -6.60 15.19 -4.52
N GLN A 232 -5.95 16.04 -3.70
CA GLN A 232 -6.63 16.98 -2.81
C GLN A 232 -7.51 17.97 -3.59
N GLN A 233 -7.01 18.53 -4.69
CA GLN A 233 -7.78 19.41 -5.58
C GLN A 233 -8.97 18.68 -6.23
N ALA A 234 -8.86 17.37 -6.45
CA ALA A 234 -9.96 16.53 -6.92
C ALA A 234 -11.00 16.19 -5.84
N GLY A 235 -10.79 16.63 -4.60
CA GLY A 235 -11.69 16.38 -3.47
C GLY A 235 -11.38 15.10 -2.67
N ILE A 236 -10.21 14.49 -2.88
CA ILE A 236 -9.79 13.25 -2.21
C ILE A 236 -8.92 13.58 -1.00
N ASP A 237 -9.15 12.91 0.14
CA ASP A 237 -8.26 12.96 1.30
C ASP A 237 -6.92 12.30 0.99
N ALA A 238 -5.99 13.05 0.42
CA ALA A 238 -4.67 12.55 0.05
C ALA A 238 -3.58 13.10 0.97
N THR A 239 -2.66 12.23 1.39
CA THR A 239 -1.48 12.61 2.20
C THR A 239 -0.20 12.01 1.62
N CYS A 240 0.92 12.73 1.75
CA CYS A 240 2.25 12.22 1.44
C CYS A 240 3.07 12.22 2.74
N SER A 241 3.33 11.03 3.28
CA SER A 241 4.07 10.84 4.54
C SER A 241 5.57 10.63 4.31
N LEU A 242 6.01 10.64 3.05
CA LEU A 242 7.41 10.45 2.67
C LEU A 242 8.25 11.68 3.01
N ASN A 243 9.45 11.45 3.54
CA ASN A 243 10.44 12.50 3.74
C ASN A 243 11.33 12.63 2.49
N ASP A 244 11.60 13.87 2.05
CA ASP A 244 12.55 14.16 0.98
C ASP A 244 14.01 13.80 1.35
N GLU A 245 14.35 13.74 2.64
CA GLU A 245 15.69 13.39 3.10
C GLU A 245 15.94 11.86 3.17
N LYS A 246 14.88 11.03 3.25
CA LYS A 246 15.02 9.57 3.41
C LYS A 246 14.61 8.81 2.17
N LYS A 247 15.39 7.80 1.76
CA LYS A 247 15.10 7.00 0.55
C LYS A 247 14.37 5.71 0.89
N HIS A 248 14.76 5.05 1.97
CA HIS A 248 14.17 3.80 2.46
C HIS A 248 13.62 3.97 3.87
N TYR A 249 12.80 2.99 4.27
CA TYR A 249 12.23 2.96 5.62
C TYR A 249 13.37 3.05 6.65
N ASN A 250 14.28 2.08 6.65
CA ASN A 250 15.37 1.93 7.62
C ASN A 250 16.49 3.00 7.55
N ASP A 251 16.44 3.97 6.63
CA ASP A 251 17.51 4.96 6.52
C ASP A 251 17.58 5.81 7.81
N VAL A 252 18.76 5.82 8.43
CA VAL A 252 19.08 6.77 9.50
C VAL A 252 19.52 8.07 8.83
N TYR A 253 19.06 9.23 9.32
CA TYR A 253 19.52 10.51 8.79
C TYR A 253 21.04 10.61 8.97
N HIS A 254 21.76 10.90 7.88
CA HIS A 254 23.18 11.23 7.97
C HIS A 254 23.31 12.63 8.60
N VAL A 255 24.09 12.72 9.67
CA VAL A 255 24.52 14.01 10.24
C VAL A 255 25.56 14.58 9.27
N GLN A 256 25.36 15.81 8.79
CA GLN A 256 26.44 16.61 8.21
C GLN A 256 27.15 17.35 9.34
#